data_AF-A0A9W8N5K5-F1
#
_entry.id   AF-A0A9W8N5K5-F1
#
_cell.length_a   1.000
_cell.length_b   1.000
_cell.length_c   1.000
_cell.angle_alpha   90.00
_cell.angle_beta   90.00
_cell.angle_gamma   90.00
#
_symmetry.space_group_name_H-M   'P 1'
#
loop_
_entity.id
_entity.type
_entity.pdbx_description
1 polymer ?
#
loop_
_entity_poly.entity_id
_entity_poly.type
_entity_poly.pdbx_seq_one_letter_code
_entity_poly.pdbx_strand_id
1 'polypeptide(L)'
;MNVLHTTNTNLIDPDNPPVLTADEISQRVFGSKLVLVVEQMQIATTWLVKACLLIMYSRLTGFNKIQALGVKLVACYVAFSFVLMEILYLGVWCRPFNQYWAVPPKSTQCSAATNHLITNAVLNISSDVFILLIPLPIFAQINIAMRKKIVLIGVFALGSFTVSRRRHRQ
;
A
#
# COMPACT_ATOMS: atom_id res chain seq x y z
N MET A 1 19.59 13.62 -2.08
CA MET A 1 20.10 12.36 -2.65
C MET A 1 18.92 11.44 -2.88
N ASN A 2 18.46 11.29 -4.12
CA ASN A 2 17.32 10.42 -4.46
C ASN A 2 17.88 9.15 -5.11
N VAL A 3 18.51 8.29 -4.31
CA VAL A 3 19.25 7.10 -4.76
C VAL A 3 18.37 6.17 -5.60
N LEU A 4 17.05 6.15 -5.35
CA LEU A 4 16.07 5.38 -6.11
C LEU A 4 15.82 5.89 -7.54
N HIS A 5 16.10 7.16 -7.84
CA HIS A 5 15.92 7.72 -9.19
C HIS A 5 17.11 7.40 -10.11
N THR A 6 18.29 7.17 -9.53
CA THR A 6 19.53 6.91 -10.28
C THR A 6 19.91 5.44 -10.33
N THR A 7 19.36 4.61 -9.43
CA THR A 7 19.72 3.20 -9.33
C THR A 7 18.65 2.34 -10.02
N ASN A 8 19.05 1.67 -11.10
CA ASN A 8 18.19 0.70 -11.78
C ASN A 8 17.93 -0.50 -10.85
N THR A 9 16.77 -1.13 -10.98
CA THR A 9 16.39 -2.32 -10.18
C THR A 9 16.43 -3.58 -11.05
N ASN A 10 15.91 -4.69 -10.52
CA ASN A 10 15.68 -5.92 -11.26
C ASN A 10 14.52 -5.83 -12.27
N LEU A 11 13.81 -4.68 -12.33
CA LEU A 11 12.76 -4.43 -13.31
C LEU A 11 13.40 -4.18 -14.68
N ILE A 12 13.35 -5.20 -15.53
CA ILE A 12 13.88 -5.19 -16.88
C ILE A 12 12.72 -5.34 -17.85
N ASP A 13 12.71 -4.49 -18.88
CA ASP A 13 11.75 -4.59 -19.98
C ASP A 13 12.00 -5.89 -20.76
N PRO A 14 11.01 -6.80 -20.86
CA PRO A 14 11.17 -8.05 -21.62
C PRO A 14 11.37 -7.81 -23.12
N ASP A 15 10.89 -6.68 -23.67
CA ASP A 15 10.98 -6.39 -25.11
C ASP A 15 12.35 -5.84 -25.52
N ASN A 16 13.14 -5.33 -24.56
CA ASN A 16 14.49 -4.80 -24.80
C ASN A 16 15.45 -5.10 -23.63
N PRO A 17 15.94 -6.35 -23.51
CA PRO A 17 16.85 -6.73 -22.43
C PRO A 17 18.24 -6.09 -22.63
N PRO A 18 18.75 -5.31 -21.67
CA PRO A 18 20.10 -4.74 -21.75
C PRO A 18 21.16 -5.83 -21.58
N VAL A 19 22.30 -5.68 -22.28
CA VAL A 19 23.50 -6.47 -21.98
C VAL A 19 24.10 -5.91 -20.70
N LEU A 20 24.16 -6.73 -19.64
CA LEU A 20 24.57 -6.28 -18.30
C LEU A 20 26.01 -6.69 -17.99
N THR A 21 26.79 -5.73 -17.51
CA THR A 21 28.13 -5.95 -16.95
C THR A 21 28.04 -6.43 -15.50
N ALA A 22 29.06 -7.14 -15.00
CA ALA A 22 29.08 -7.65 -13.62
C ALA A 22 28.86 -6.54 -12.56
N ASP A 23 29.43 -5.34 -12.78
CA ASP A 23 29.27 -4.20 -11.89
C ASP A 23 27.82 -3.65 -11.89
N GLU A 24 27.18 -3.61 -13.06
CA GLU A 24 25.79 -3.16 -13.20
C GLU A 24 24.81 -4.12 -12.52
N ILE A 25 25.09 -5.43 -12.56
CA ILE A 25 24.32 -6.46 -11.86
C ILE A 25 24.38 -6.19 -10.35
N SER A 26 25.57 -5.95 -9.79
CA SER A 26 25.75 -5.68 -8.36
C SER A 26 25.01 -4.42 -7.91
N GLN A 27 25.08 -3.33 -8.69
CA GLN A 27 24.35 -2.10 -8.43
C GLN A 27 22.83 -2.30 -8.47
N ARG A 28 22.31 -3.06 -9.44
CA ARG A 28 20.88 -3.38 -9.56
C ARG A 28 20.38 -4.26 -8.41
N VAL A 29 21.19 -5.20 -7.94
CA VAL A 29 20.87 -6.01 -6.75
C VAL A 29 20.73 -5.11 -5.52
N PHE A 30 21.67 -4.17 -5.33
CA PHE A 30 21.60 -3.22 -4.22
C PHE A 30 20.38 -2.31 -4.32
N GLY A 31 20.10 -1.75 -5.51
CA GLY A 31 18.90 -0.94 -5.76
C GLY A 31 17.61 -1.69 -5.47
N SER A 32 17.51 -2.94 -5.92
CA SER A 32 16.35 -3.79 -5.66
C SER A 32 16.14 -4.04 -4.17
N LYS A 33 17.19 -4.32 -3.40
CA LYS A 33 17.10 -4.47 -1.94
C LYS A 33 16.60 -3.20 -1.26
N LEU A 34 17.10 -2.02 -1.67
CA LEU A 34 16.64 -0.76 -1.12
C LEU A 34 15.15 -0.50 -1.40
N VAL A 35 14.68 -0.83 -2.60
CA VAL A 35 13.24 -0.70 -2.95
C VAL A 35 12.39 -1.57 -2.03
N LEU A 36 12.76 -2.83 -1.80
CA LEU A 36 12.02 -3.72 -0.90
C LEU A 36 11.95 -3.15 0.54
N VAL A 37 13.05 -2.59 1.04
CA VAL A 37 13.08 -1.95 2.37
C VAL A 37 12.16 -0.74 2.40
N VAL A 38 12.20 0.10 1.37
CA VAL A 38 11.37 1.31 1.28
C VAL A 38 9.89 0.95 1.20
N GLU A 39 9.52 -0.04 0.39
CA GLU A 39 8.15 -0.55 0.31
C GLU A 39 7.67 -1.03 1.68
N GLN A 40 8.50 -1.80 2.39
CA GLN A 40 8.15 -2.31 3.70
C GLN A 40 8.01 -1.20 4.76
N MET A 41 8.90 -0.21 4.77
CA MET A 41 8.76 0.95 5.66
C MET A 41 7.50 1.77 5.34
N GLN A 42 7.16 1.91 4.06
CA GLN A 42 5.93 2.60 3.64
C GLN A 42 4.68 1.86 4.12
N ILE A 43 4.64 0.53 3.98
CA ILE A 43 3.54 -0.32 4.48
C ILE A 43 3.44 -0.16 6.00
N ALA A 44 4.54 -0.36 6.73
CA ALA A 44 4.54 -0.24 8.19
C ALA A 44 4.03 1.15 8.66
N THR A 45 4.51 2.22 8.02
CA THR A 45 4.08 3.59 8.35
C THR A 45 2.59 3.80 8.08
N THR A 46 2.09 3.31 6.94
CA THR A 46 0.68 3.46 6.56
C THR A 46 -0.24 2.76 7.55
N TRP A 47 0.09 1.53 7.95
CA TRP A 47 -0.71 0.79 8.93
C TRP A 47 -0.59 1.38 10.35
N LEU A 48 0.58 1.92 10.72
CA LEU A 48 0.75 2.61 12.00
C LEU A 48 -0.15 3.85 12.09
N VAL A 49 -0.22 4.67 11.04
CA VAL A 49 -1.12 5.83 11.00
C VAL A 49 -2.58 5.40 11.19
N LYS A 50 -3.01 4.31 10.54
CA LYS A 50 -4.37 3.76 10.73
C LYS A 50 -4.60 3.30 12.17
N ALA A 51 -3.62 2.64 12.78
CA ALA A 51 -3.70 2.24 14.18
C ALA A 51 -3.84 3.45 15.10
N CYS A 52 -3.07 4.52 14.88
CA CYS A 52 -3.20 5.77 15.63
C CYS A 52 -4.60 6.39 15.48
N LEU A 53 -5.15 6.43 14.26
CA LEU A 53 -6.51 6.93 14.00
C LEU A 53 -7.57 6.09 14.72
N LEU A 54 -7.45 4.77 14.67
CA LEU A 54 -8.36 3.84 15.36
C LEU A 54 -8.28 3.99 16.88
N ILE A 55 -7.09 4.18 17.45
CA ILE A 55 -6.92 4.46 18.89
C ILE A 55 -7.60 5.77 19.26
N MET A 56 -7.39 6.83 18.47
CA MET A 56 -8.07 8.12 18.66
C MET A 56 -9.59 7.96 18.62
N TYR A 57 -10.13 7.24 17.64
CA TYR A 57 -11.57 6.98 17.53
C TYR A 57 -12.09 6.11 18.67
N SER A 58 -11.34 5.11 19.12
CA SER A 58 -11.75 4.28 20.25
C SER A 58 -11.95 5.10 21.53
N ARG A 59 -11.13 6.13 21.75
CA ARG A 59 -11.27 7.06 22.87
C ARG A 59 -12.46 7.99 22.70
N LEU A 60 -12.71 8.45 21.47
CA LEU A 60 -13.84 9.34 21.16
C LEU A 60 -15.20 8.64 21.26
N THR A 61 -15.30 7.41 20.76
CA THR A 61 -16.57 6.65 20.70
C THR A 61 -16.81 5.77 21.92
N GLY A 62 -15.96 5.83 22.94
CA GLY A 62 -16.04 4.96 24.13
C GLY A 62 -17.36 5.06 24.89
N PHE A 63 -18.09 6.17 24.73
CA PHE A 63 -19.38 6.41 25.37
C PHE A 63 -20.54 5.65 24.69
N ASN A 64 -20.43 5.30 23.40
CA ASN A 64 -21.46 4.59 22.65
C ASN A 64 -21.03 3.16 22.32
N LYS A 65 -21.66 2.16 22.95
CA LYS A 65 -21.31 0.74 22.81
C LYS A 65 -21.36 0.24 21.36
N ILE A 66 -22.29 0.74 20.54
CA ILE A 66 -22.43 0.33 19.13
C ILE A 66 -21.25 0.85 18.32
N GLN A 67 -20.86 2.10 18.51
CA GLN A 67 -19.73 2.70 17.80
C GLN A 67 -18.40 2.12 18.27
N ALA A 68 -18.25 1.88 19.57
CA ALA A 68 -17.07 1.19 20.13
C ALA A 68 -16.91 -0.23 19.57
N LEU A 69 -18.01 -0.96 19.33
CA LEU A 69 -17.98 -2.25 18.64
C LEU A 69 -17.53 -2.08 17.16
N GLY A 70 -18.05 -1.07 16.46
CA GLY A 70 -17.63 -0.73 15.10
C GLY A 70 -16.12 -0.46 14.99
N VAL A 71 -15.56 0.35 15.90
CA VAL A 71 -14.11 0.63 15.95
C VAL A 71 -13.31 -0.66 16.15
N LYS A 72 -13.75 -1.55 17.05
CA LYS A 72 -13.06 -2.84 17.30
C LYS A 72 -13.09 -3.73 16.05
N LEU A 73 -14.22 -3.84 15.36
CA LEU A 73 -14.33 -4.62 14.13
C LEU A 73 -13.40 -4.09 13.03
N VAL A 74 -13.36 -2.77 12.83
CA VAL A 74 -12.45 -2.15 11.86
C VAL A 74 -10.99 -2.32 12.29
N ALA A 75 -10.68 -2.23 13.59
CA ALA A 75 -9.33 -2.48 14.08
C ALA A 75 -8.87 -3.93 13.84
N CYS A 76 -9.75 -4.92 14.08
CA CYS A 76 -9.48 -6.31 13.73
C CYS A 76 -9.26 -6.48 12.23
N TYR A 77 -10.07 -5.83 11.38
CA TYR A 77 -9.89 -5.85 9.93
C TYR A 77 -8.54 -5.27 9.49
N VAL A 78 -8.15 -4.11 10.03
CA VAL A 78 -6.87 -3.46 9.72
C VAL A 78 -5.69 -4.33 10.15
N ALA A 79 -5.73 -4.89 11.37
CA ALA A 79 -4.69 -5.79 11.86
C ALA A 79 -4.60 -7.06 11.00
N PHE A 80 -5.74 -7.67 10.66
CA PHE A 80 -5.79 -8.84 9.77
C PHE A 80 -5.22 -8.53 8.39
N SER A 81 -5.58 -7.38 7.80
CA SER A 81 -5.07 -6.96 6.49
C SER A 81 -3.55 -6.80 6.46
N PHE A 82 -2.95 -6.32 7.55
CA PHE A 82 -1.49 -6.22 7.69
C PHE A 82 -0.83 -7.60 7.64
N VAL A 83 -1.30 -8.50 8.50
CA VAL A 83 -0.75 -9.86 8.61
C VAL A 83 -0.92 -10.62 7.30
N LEU A 84 -2.08 -10.49 6.65
CA LEU A 84 -2.33 -11.09 5.34
C LEU A 84 -1.34 -10.56 4.29
N MET A 85 -1.08 -9.26 4.27
CA MET A 85 -0.13 -8.66 3.32
C MET A 85 1.29 -9.15 3.53
N GLU A 86 1.77 -9.23 4.77
CA GLU A 86 3.10 -9.78 5.08
C GLU A 86 3.25 -11.24 4.65
N ILE A 87 2.22 -12.06 4.92
CA ILE A 87 2.21 -13.47 4.52
C ILE A 87 2.24 -13.62 2.99
N LEU A 88 1.43 -12.85 2.27
CA LEU A 88 1.41 -12.91 0.81
C LEU A 88 2.74 -12.44 0.21
N TYR A 89 3.33 -11.39 0.78
CA TYR A 89 4.59 -10.80 0.33
C TYR A 89 5.78 -11.74 0.52
N LEU A 90 5.95 -12.27 1.72
CA LEU A 90 7.09 -13.13 2.08
C LEU A 90 6.88 -14.58 1.64
N GLY A 91 5.63 -15.02 1.52
CA GLY A 91 5.29 -16.44 1.44
C GLY A 91 4.69 -16.91 0.13
N VAL A 92 4.04 -16.06 -0.68
CA VAL A 92 3.20 -16.52 -1.80
C VAL A 92 3.64 -15.97 -3.16
N TRP A 93 3.84 -14.66 -3.30
CA TRP A 93 4.04 -14.08 -4.64
C TRP A 93 5.38 -14.40 -5.28
N CYS A 94 6.42 -14.64 -4.48
CA CYS A 94 7.74 -14.94 -5.03
C CYS A 94 8.48 -15.96 -4.16
N ARG A 95 8.67 -17.17 -4.70
CA ARG A 95 9.54 -18.19 -4.12
C ARG A 95 10.56 -18.68 -5.14
N PRO A 96 11.86 -18.75 -4.79
CA PRO A 96 12.47 -18.35 -3.52
C PRO A 96 12.55 -16.81 -3.32
N PHE A 97 12.52 -16.34 -2.06
CA PHE A 97 12.50 -14.90 -1.71
C PHE A 97 13.69 -14.11 -2.30
N ASN A 98 14.81 -14.78 -2.54
CA ASN A 98 15.99 -14.18 -3.18
C ASN A 98 15.74 -13.67 -4.61
N GLN A 99 14.65 -14.10 -5.24
CA GLN A 99 14.28 -13.66 -6.59
C GLN A 99 13.78 -12.21 -6.62
N TYR A 100 13.38 -11.62 -5.49
CA TYR A 100 12.98 -10.21 -5.41
C TYR A 100 14.12 -9.24 -5.73
N TRP A 101 15.38 -9.66 -5.59
CA TRP A 101 16.55 -8.85 -5.95
C TRP A 101 17.49 -9.57 -6.91
N ALA A 102 17.08 -10.70 -7.50
CA ALA A 102 17.88 -11.41 -8.49
C ALA A 102 17.85 -10.68 -9.84
N VAL A 103 18.98 -10.67 -10.54
CA VAL A 103 19.15 -10.05 -11.85
C VAL A 103 19.90 -11.06 -12.74
N PRO A 104 19.27 -11.64 -13.79
CA PRO A 104 17.86 -11.50 -14.17
C PRO A 104 16.92 -12.32 -13.25
N PRO A 105 15.69 -11.83 -12.98
CA PRO A 105 14.71 -12.58 -12.19
C PRO A 105 14.10 -13.73 -13.02
N LYS A 106 13.75 -14.84 -12.36
CA LYS A 106 13.06 -15.98 -13.02
C LYS A 106 11.65 -15.66 -13.53
N SER A 107 10.98 -14.68 -12.94
CA SER A 107 9.63 -14.26 -13.34
C SER A 107 9.47 -12.74 -13.19
N THR A 108 8.72 -12.14 -14.12
CA THR A 108 8.41 -10.70 -14.08
C THR A 108 7.56 -10.34 -12.87
N GLN A 109 6.77 -11.27 -12.32
CA GLN A 109 5.98 -11.05 -11.11
C GLN A 109 6.83 -10.83 -9.86
N CYS A 110 8.00 -11.46 -9.77
CA CYS A 110 8.95 -11.24 -8.68
C CYS A 110 9.67 -9.88 -8.73
N SER A 111 9.61 -9.20 -9.87
CA SER A 111 10.27 -7.90 -10.06
C SER A 111 9.27 -6.75 -10.12
N ALA A 112 8.17 -6.91 -10.87
CA ALA A 112 7.13 -5.88 -10.98
C ALA A 112 6.20 -5.86 -9.75
N ALA A 113 6.16 -6.94 -8.96
CA ALA A 113 5.31 -7.07 -7.77
C ALA A 113 3.84 -6.67 -8.01
N THR A 114 3.33 -6.83 -9.24
CA THR A 114 2.04 -6.27 -9.66
C THR A 114 0.88 -6.75 -8.79
N ASN A 115 0.86 -8.04 -8.44
CA ASN A 115 -0.14 -8.60 -7.54
C ASN A 115 -0.09 -7.95 -6.15
N HIS A 116 1.12 -7.72 -5.63
CA HIS A 116 1.32 -7.04 -4.35
C HIS A 116 0.77 -5.61 -4.40
N LEU A 117 1.10 -4.84 -5.44
CA LEU A 117 0.62 -3.47 -5.57
C LEU A 117 -0.91 -3.39 -5.66
N ILE A 118 -1.53 -4.28 -6.44
CA ILE A 118 -3.00 -4.31 -6.58
C ILE A 118 -3.65 -4.69 -5.25
N THR A 119 -3.20 -5.77 -4.60
CA THR A 119 -3.77 -6.19 -3.32
C THR A 119 -3.55 -5.15 -2.23
N ASN A 120 -2.37 -4.53 -2.19
CA ASN A 120 -2.06 -3.43 -1.27
C ASN A 120 -3.03 -2.27 -1.47
N ALA A 121 -3.20 -1.82 -2.72
CA ALA A 121 -4.10 -0.71 -3.04
C ALA A 121 -5.54 -1.01 -2.61
N VAL A 122 -6.05 -2.21 -2.90
CA VAL A 122 -7.41 -2.61 -2.54
C VAL A 122 -7.60 -2.63 -1.02
N LEU A 123 -6.72 -3.29 -0.27
CA LEU A 123 -6.82 -3.40 1.19
C LEU A 123 -6.61 -2.04 1.88
N ASN A 124 -5.71 -1.22 1.34
CA ASN A 124 -5.44 0.10 1.87
C ASN A 124 -6.65 1.02 1.69
N ILE A 125 -7.24 1.03 0.49
CA ILE A 125 -8.45 1.81 0.17
C ILE A 125 -9.65 1.35 1.01
N SER A 126 -9.91 0.04 1.06
CA SER A 126 -11.08 -0.49 1.78
C SER A 126 -11.00 -0.17 3.27
N SER A 127 -9.82 -0.33 3.88
CA SER A 127 -9.62 0.02 5.30
C SER A 127 -9.78 1.52 5.55
N ASP A 128 -9.31 2.40 4.66
CA ASP A 128 -9.51 3.84 4.80
C ASP A 128 -11.00 4.22 4.74
N VAL A 129 -11.76 3.61 3.83
CA VAL A 129 -13.21 3.79 3.76
C VAL A 129 -13.85 3.39 5.09
N PHE A 130 -13.54 2.20 5.62
CA PHE A 130 -14.12 1.76 6.89
C PHE A 130 -13.76 2.68 8.06
N ILE A 131 -12.51 3.13 8.15
CA ILE A 131 -12.06 4.09 9.17
C ILE A 131 -12.83 5.41 9.06
N LEU A 132 -13.08 5.89 7.84
CA LEU A 132 -13.79 7.14 7.59
C LEU A 132 -15.31 7.05 7.83
N LEU A 133 -15.89 5.85 7.75
CA LEU A 133 -17.31 5.62 8.07
C LEU A 133 -17.58 5.65 9.59
N ILE A 134 -16.59 5.33 10.43
CA ILE A 134 -16.74 5.30 11.91
C ILE A 134 -17.34 6.59 12.48
N PRO A 135 -16.84 7.80 12.16
CA PRO A 135 -17.36 9.02 12.77
C PRO A 135 -18.61 9.59 12.07
N LEU A 136 -19.03 9.06 10.92
CA LEU A 136 -20.20 9.59 10.20
C LEU A 136 -21.52 9.52 10.99
N PRO A 137 -21.85 8.44 11.72
CA PRO A 137 -23.06 8.41 12.55
C PRO A 137 -23.06 9.47 13.66
N ILE A 138 -21.87 9.79 14.20
CA ILE A 138 -21.71 10.84 15.23
C ILE A 138 -21.98 12.21 14.61
N PHE A 139 -21.38 12.48 13.45
CA PHE A 139 -21.59 13.73 12.74
C PHE A 139 -23.00 13.85 12.13
N ALA A 140 -23.70 12.75 11.85
CA ALA A 140 -25.09 12.80 11.41
C ALA A 140 -26.02 13.26 12.55
N GLN A 141 -25.68 12.94 13.81
CA GLN A 141 -26.40 13.45 14.99
C GLN A 141 -26.08 14.94 15.26
N ILE A 142 -24.88 15.40 14.87
CA ILE A 142 -24.43 16.79 15.00
C ILE A 142 -24.46 17.42 13.61
N ASN A 143 -25.62 17.88 13.14
CA ASN A 143 -25.95 18.65 11.93
C ASN A 143 -24.77 19.35 11.16
N ILE A 144 -23.77 18.62 10.67
CA ILE A 144 -22.56 19.15 10.05
C ILE A 144 -22.44 18.62 8.61
N ALA A 145 -22.44 19.61 7.72
CA ALA A 145 -22.59 19.62 6.27
C ALA A 145 -21.94 18.49 5.44
N MET A 146 -22.68 18.13 4.37
CA MET A 146 -22.35 17.32 3.19
C MET A 146 -20.94 17.51 2.57
N ARG A 147 -20.19 18.55 2.95
CA ARG A 147 -18.83 18.85 2.46
C ARG A 147 -17.83 17.70 2.70
N LYS A 148 -17.91 16.98 3.82
CA LYS A 148 -17.00 15.85 4.12
C LYS A 148 -17.19 14.68 3.15
N LYS A 149 -18.42 14.47 2.65
CA LYS A 149 -18.79 13.43 1.70
C LYS A 149 -18.20 13.69 0.30
N ILE A 150 -18.15 14.97 -0.11
CA ILE A 150 -17.59 15.41 -1.40
C ILE A 150 -16.06 15.30 -1.42
N VAL A 151 -15.36 15.62 -0.32
CA VAL A 151 -13.90 15.48 -0.24
C VAL A 151 -13.48 14.01 -0.44
N LEU A 152 -14.24 13.06 0.13
CA LEU A 152 -13.97 11.63 -0.04
C LEU A 152 -14.05 11.21 -1.51
N ILE A 153 -15.15 11.57 -2.18
CA ILE A 153 -15.35 11.30 -3.61
C ILE A 153 -14.25 11.97 -4.45
N GLY A 154 -13.88 13.21 -4.10
CA GLY A 154 -12.81 13.95 -4.77
C GLY A 154 -11.44 13.29 -4.65
N VAL A 155 -11.06 12.79 -3.47
CA VAL A 155 -9.78 12.09 -3.26
C VAL A 155 -9.75 10.78 -4.06
N PHE A 156 -10.84 10.01 -4.06
CA PHE A 156 -10.93 8.79 -4.87
C PHE A 156 -10.88 9.08 -6.37
N ALA A 157 -11.61 10.09 -6.84
CA ALA A 157 -11.60 10.51 -8.25
C ALA A 157 -10.22 10.99 -8.70
N LEU A 158 -9.50 11.75 -7.86
CA LEU A 158 -8.12 12.18 -8.11
C LEU A 158 -7.17 10.97 -8.23
N GLY A 159 -7.28 9.99 -7.33
CA GLY A 159 -6.52 8.74 -7.41
C GLY A 159 -6.74 8.02 -8.74
N SER A 160 -8.00 7.78 -9.13
CA SER A 160 -8.34 7.15 -10.41
C SER A 160 -7.85 7.95 -11.62
N PHE A 161 -7.95 9.27 -11.58
CA PHE A 161 -7.51 10.15 -12.65
C PHE A 161 -5.98 10.07 -12.87
N THR A 162 -5.19 10.04 -11.79
CA THR A 162 -3.73 9.94 -11.90
C THR A 162 -3.28 8.59 -12.49
N VAL A 163 -3.96 7.50 -12.13
CA VAL A 163 -3.68 6.14 -12.67
C VAL A 163 -4.01 6.08 -14.16
N SER A 164 -5.17 6.60 -14.57
CA SER A 164 -5.54 6.68 -15.99
C SER A 164 -4.55 7.52 -16.80
N ARG A 165 -4.01 8.60 -16.22
CA ARG A 165 -3.04 9.47 -16.90
C ARG A 165 -1.65 8.82 -17.06
N ARG A 166 -1.23 7.94 -16.14
CA ARG A 166 0.01 7.15 -16.30
C ARG A 166 -0.07 6.18 -17.47
N ARG A 167 -1.25 5.59 -17.71
CA ARG A 167 -1.48 4.66 -18.83
C ARG A 167 -1.40 5.30 -20.22
N HIS A 168 -1.54 6.62 -20.30
CA HIS A 168 -1.48 7.37 -21.56
C HIS A 168 -0.06 7.87 -21.90
N ARG A 169 0.94 7.56 -21.06
CA ARG A 169 2.34 8.00 -21.18
C ARG A 169 3.34 6.85 -21.41
N GLN A 170 2.86 5.60 -21.43
CA GLN A 170 3.54 4.44 -22.03
C GLN A 170 2.98 4.24 -23.44
#